data_AF-A0A1Z9T4K3-F1
#
_entry.id   AF-A0A1Z9T4K3-F1
#
_cell.length_a   1.000
_cell.length_b   1.000
_cell.length_c   1.000
_cell.angle_alpha   90.00
_cell.angle_beta   90.00
_cell.angle_gamma   90.00
#
_symmetry.space_group_name_H-M   'P 1'
#
loop_
_entity.id
_entity.type
_entity.pdbx_description
1 polymer ?
#
loop_
_entity_poly.entity_id
_entity_poly.type
_entity_poly.pdbx_seq_one_letter_code
_entity_poly.pdbx_strand_id
1 'polypeptide(L)'
;MIPVFRPLITKKDKKSVLSALQKGEISGNFGLAIKKFETNFARYIGCKFASTTSSGTSALQLAVSSLELKKGSEILLSSSTNIATALAIVHNGHIPVPIDSDLDTWNVDINKIEKQINKRTKAIIIVHFLGNPVNISKINYLKKKNII
;
A
#
# COMPACT_ATOMS: atom_id res chain seq x y z
N MET A 1 20.33 26.00 0.98
CA MET A 1 19.02 25.34 0.82
C MET A 1 19.06 23.99 1.52
N ILE A 2 18.14 23.70 2.44
CA ILE A 2 18.03 22.40 3.11
C ILE A 2 16.92 21.60 2.39
N PRO A 3 17.21 20.43 1.79
CA PRO A 3 16.21 19.65 1.07
C PRO A 3 15.29 18.88 2.03
N VAL A 4 14.03 18.68 1.64
CA VAL A 4 13.05 17.87 2.39
C VAL A 4 13.45 16.38 2.44
N PHE A 5 14.02 15.86 1.34
CA PHE A 5 14.45 14.46 1.24
C PHE A 5 15.69 14.33 0.36
N ARG A 6 16.56 13.37 0.72
CA ARG A 6 17.68 12.91 -0.12
C ARG A 6 17.76 11.39 -0.03
N PRO A 7 17.78 10.66 -1.16
CA PRO A 7 17.99 9.21 -1.14
C PRO A 7 19.34 8.85 -0.52
N LEU A 8 19.34 7.88 0.39
CA LEU A 8 20.58 7.28 0.87
C LEU A 8 21.02 6.21 -0.14
N ILE A 9 22.07 6.51 -0.92
CA ILE A 9 22.65 5.58 -1.90
C ILE A 9 24.06 5.21 -1.45
N THR A 10 24.26 3.94 -1.13
CA THR A 10 25.51 3.40 -0.61
C THR A 10 26.40 2.80 -1.72
N LYS A 11 27.65 2.48 -1.39
CA LYS A 11 28.54 1.71 -2.28
C LYS A 11 27.96 0.33 -2.63
N LYS A 12 27.20 -0.29 -1.72
CA LYS A 12 26.57 -1.59 -1.91
C LYS A 12 25.44 -1.53 -2.96
N ASP A 13 24.69 -0.43 -2.99
CA ASP A 13 23.63 -0.23 -3.98
C ASP A 13 24.22 -0.12 -5.38
N LYS A 14 25.27 0.69 -5.53
CA LYS A 14 26.02 0.81 -6.81
C LYS A 14 26.56 -0.55 -7.29
N LYS A 15 27.16 -1.33 -6.39
CA LYS A 15 27.68 -2.67 -6.72
C LYS A 15 26.55 -3.62 -7.15
N SER A 16 25.39 -3.54 -6.51
CA SER A 16 24.22 -4.38 -6.85
C SER A 16 23.71 -4.07 -8.25
N VAL A 17 23.58 -2.79 -8.60
CA VAL A 17 23.17 -2.35 -9.95
C VAL A 17 24.19 -2.80 -11.00
N LEU A 18 25.48 -2.56 -10.78
CA LEU A 18 26.53 -2.99 -11.72
C LEU A 18 26.53 -4.51 -11.92
N SER A 19 26.33 -5.29 -10.85
CA SER A 19 26.24 -6.74 -10.95
C SER A 19 25.03 -7.20 -11.78
N ALA A 20 23.89 -6.53 -11.67
CA ALA A 20 22.71 -6.86 -12.47
C ALA A 20 22.96 -6.58 -13.95
N LEU A 21 23.57 -5.42 -14.27
CA LEU A 21 23.96 -5.05 -15.63
C LEU A 21 24.93 -6.07 -16.25
N GLN A 22 25.98 -6.45 -15.52
CA GLN A 22 26.98 -7.43 -15.99
C GLN A 22 26.38 -8.81 -16.29
N LYS A 23 25.31 -9.19 -15.60
CA LYS A 23 24.61 -10.47 -15.78
C LYS A 23 23.46 -10.39 -16.80
N GLY A 24 23.16 -9.19 -17.32
CA GLY A 24 21.98 -8.97 -18.17
C GLY A 24 20.64 -9.06 -17.42
N GLU A 25 20.63 -9.01 -16.08
CA GLU A 25 19.41 -9.01 -15.23
C GLU A 25 18.69 -7.65 -15.29
N ILE A 26 18.27 -7.23 -16.49
CA ILE A 26 17.72 -5.88 -16.75
C ILE A 26 16.20 -5.85 -16.99
N SER A 27 15.55 -7.01 -17.09
CA SER A 27 14.11 -7.15 -17.30
C SER A 27 13.48 -8.01 -16.19
N GLY A 28 12.24 -7.67 -15.81
CA GLY A 28 11.62 -8.05 -14.53
C GLY A 28 11.53 -9.55 -14.22
N ASN A 29 11.52 -10.43 -15.22
CA ASN A 29 11.45 -11.88 -14.99
C ASN A 29 12.79 -12.61 -15.18
N PHE A 30 13.84 -11.91 -15.58
CA PHE A 30 15.15 -12.52 -15.84
C PHE A 30 16.11 -12.24 -14.69
N GLY A 31 16.68 -13.31 -14.12
CA GLY A 31 17.66 -13.23 -13.03
C GLY A 31 17.11 -13.59 -11.66
N LEU A 32 17.89 -13.27 -10.62
CA LEU A 32 17.58 -13.62 -9.24
C LEU A 32 17.39 -12.41 -8.33
N ALA A 33 17.69 -11.20 -8.81
CA ALA A 33 17.62 -9.98 -8.01
C ALA A 33 16.21 -9.75 -7.40
N ILE A 34 15.16 -9.81 -8.21
CA ILE A 34 13.77 -9.60 -7.77
C ILE A 34 13.33 -10.67 -6.78
N LYS A 35 13.53 -11.95 -7.11
CA LYS A 35 13.17 -13.06 -6.21
C LYS A 35 13.88 -12.97 -4.84
N LYS A 36 15.16 -12.57 -4.83
CA LYS A 36 15.92 -12.33 -3.60
C LYS A 36 15.36 -11.16 -2.81
N PHE A 37 15.01 -10.07 -3.48
CA PHE A 37 14.38 -8.91 -2.85
C PHE A 37 13.05 -9.30 -2.21
N GLU A 38 12.14 -9.95 -2.95
CA GLU A 38 10.84 -10.39 -2.45
C GLU A 38 10.96 -11.33 -1.25
N THR A 39 11.84 -12.33 -1.34
CA THR A 39 12.08 -13.27 -0.23
C THR A 39 12.59 -12.56 1.03
N ASN A 40 13.54 -11.63 0.87
CA ASN A 40 14.11 -10.89 2.00
C ASN A 40 13.13 -9.86 2.56
N PHE A 41 12.35 -9.21 1.69
CA PHE A 41 11.35 -8.22 2.09
C PHE A 41 10.19 -8.89 2.82
N ALA A 42 9.69 -10.02 2.33
CA ALA A 42 8.67 -10.82 3.02
C ALA A 42 9.14 -11.22 4.44
N ARG A 43 10.39 -11.68 4.56
CA ARG A 43 11.00 -11.99 5.86
C ARG A 43 11.11 -10.77 6.78
N TYR A 44 11.53 -9.62 6.24
CA TYR A 44 11.68 -8.38 7.01
C TYR A 44 10.34 -7.88 7.55
N ILE A 45 9.28 -7.94 6.75
CA ILE A 45 7.93 -7.54 7.15
C ILE A 45 7.24 -8.59 8.04
N GLY A 46 7.65 -9.86 7.93
CA GLY A 46 7.01 -10.98 8.63
C GLY A 46 5.75 -11.49 7.93
N CYS A 47 5.65 -11.36 6.61
CA CYS A 47 4.55 -11.88 5.79
C CYS A 47 4.98 -13.12 4.98
N LYS A 48 3.99 -13.90 4.53
CA LYS A 48 4.25 -15.13 3.76
C LYS A 48 4.77 -14.86 2.34
N PHE A 49 4.31 -13.76 1.73
CA PHE A 49 4.60 -13.40 0.36
C PHE A 49 4.87 -11.90 0.23
N ALA A 50 5.73 -11.51 -0.72
CA ALA A 50 5.92 -10.15 -1.18
C ALA A 50 6.00 -10.17 -2.71
N SER A 51 5.49 -9.12 -3.36
CA SER A 51 5.56 -8.97 -4.82
C SER A 51 6.05 -7.57 -5.17
N THR A 52 7.01 -7.52 -6.08
CA THR A 52 7.61 -6.27 -6.56
C THR A 52 6.77 -5.70 -7.70
N THR A 53 6.57 -4.38 -7.68
CA THR A 53 5.96 -3.65 -8.80
C THR A 53 6.82 -2.44 -9.16
N SER A 54 6.48 -1.73 -10.25
CA SER A 54 7.26 -0.57 -10.71
C SER A 54 7.16 0.64 -9.79
N SER A 55 6.12 0.73 -8.95
CA SER A 55 5.88 1.85 -8.03
C SER A 55 4.89 1.50 -6.91
N GLY A 56 4.80 2.35 -5.88
CA GLY A 56 3.73 2.23 -4.87
C GLY A 56 2.31 2.39 -5.45
N THR A 57 2.16 3.15 -6.55
CA THR A 57 0.86 3.33 -7.21
C THR A 57 0.42 2.04 -7.90
N SER A 58 1.32 1.39 -8.65
CA SER A 58 1.03 0.09 -9.27
C SER A 58 0.79 -1.00 -8.23
N ALA A 59 1.47 -0.95 -7.07
CA ALA A 59 1.22 -1.87 -5.97
C ALA A 59 -0.21 -1.73 -5.43
N LEU A 60 -0.69 -0.50 -5.22
CA LEU A 60 -2.08 -0.24 -4.78
C LEU A 60 -3.09 -0.69 -5.84
N GLN A 61 -2.85 -0.38 -7.12
CA GLN A 61 -3.73 -0.82 -8.22
C GLN A 61 -3.83 -2.35 -8.28
N LEU A 62 -2.70 -3.06 -8.20
CA LEU A 62 -2.66 -4.52 -8.19
C LEU A 62 -3.37 -5.09 -6.96
N ALA A 63 -3.14 -4.51 -5.77
CA ALA A 63 -3.76 -4.96 -4.54
C ALA A 63 -5.29 -4.85 -4.60
N VAL A 64 -5.82 -3.71 -5.05
CA VAL A 64 -7.28 -3.51 -5.20
C VAL A 64 -7.85 -4.45 -6.27
N SER A 65 -7.19 -4.59 -7.42
CA SER A 65 -7.62 -5.51 -8.49
C SER A 65 -7.70 -6.96 -8.01
N SER A 66 -6.81 -7.37 -7.11
CA SER A 66 -6.73 -8.74 -6.60
C SER A 66 -7.82 -9.08 -5.58
N LEU A 67 -8.60 -8.09 -5.11
CA LEU A 67 -9.72 -8.33 -4.20
C LEU A 67 -10.97 -8.87 -4.89
N GLU A 68 -11.02 -8.83 -6.23
CA GLU A 68 -12.12 -9.35 -7.06
C GLU A 68 -13.51 -8.84 -6.61
N LEU A 69 -13.56 -7.60 -6.13
CA LEU A 69 -14.78 -6.99 -5.65
C LEU A 69 -15.75 -6.71 -6.79
N LYS A 70 -17.06 -6.73 -6.49
CA LYS A 70 -18.08 -6.31 -7.45
C LYS A 70 -17.83 -4.86 -7.88
N LYS A 71 -17.88 -4.57 -9.18
CA LYS A 71 -17.80 -3.21 -9.73
C LYS A 71 -18.80 -2.27 -9.02
N GLY A 72 -18.37 -1.06 -8.70
CA GLY A 72 -19.15 -0.09 -7.94
C GLY A 72 -19.20 -0.33 -6.42
N SER A 73 -18.46 -1.32 -5.89
CA SER A 73 -18.26 -1.45 -4.44
C SER A 73 -17.60 -0.19 -3.86
N GLU A 74 -17.97 0.15 -2.63
CA GLU A 74 -17.35 1.25 -1.90
C GLU A 74 -16.12 0.74 -1.14
N ILE A 75 -15.03 1.50 -1.26
CA ILE A 75 -13.79 1.28 -0.53
C ILE A 75 -13.52 2.52 0.30
N LEU A 76 -13.50 2.33 1.62
CA LEU A 76 -13.18 3.39 2.56
C LEU A 76 -11.69 3.69 2.50
N LEU A 77 -11.30 4.95 2.65
CA LEU A 77 -9.88 5.35 2.68
C LEU A 77 -9.65 6.53 3.62
N SER A 78 -8.42 6.67 4.09
CA SER A 78 -7.98 7.90 4.79
C SER A 78 -8.10 9.11 3.85
N SER A 79 -8.71 10.20 4.32
CA SER A 79 -8.79 11.47 3.58
C SER A 79 -7.41 12.14 3.47
N SER A 80 -6.61 12.13 4.54
CA SER A 80 -5.21 12.53 4.52
C SER A 80 -4.34 11.41 3.95
N THR A 81 -4.12 11.44 2.63
CA THR A 81 -3.31 10.44 1.91
C THR A 81 -2.69 11.00 0.63
N ASN A 82 -1.84 10.20 -0.03
CA ASN A 82 -1.45 10.42 -1.41
C ASN A 82 -2.62 10.04 -2.37
N ILE A 83 -2.81 10.83 -3.44
CA ILE A 83 -3.86 10.62 -4.43
C ILE A 83 -3.88 9.21 -5.07
N ALA A 84 -2.71 8.54 -5.12
CA ALA A 84 -2.58 7.16 -5.61
C ALA A 84 -3.54 6.18 -4.90
N THR A 85 -3.85 6.41 -3.62
CA THR A 85 -4.82 5.60 -2.86
C THR A 85 -6.20 5.64 -3.49
N ALA A 86 -6.72 6.84 -3.80
CA ALA A 86 -8.04 6.99 -4.42
C ALA A 86 -8.02 6.53 -5.89
N LEU A 87 -6.95 6.81 -6.63
CA LEU A 87 -6.80 6.38 -8.02
C LEU A 87 -6.79 4.85 -8.16
N ALA A 88 -6.20 4.12 -7.22
CA ALA A 88 -6.25 2.66 -7.22
C ALA A 88 -7.69 2.12 -7.10
N ILE A 89 -8.54 2.80 -6.32
CA ILE A 89 -9.96 2.45 -6.17
C ILE A 89 -10.71 2.76 -7.47
N VAL A 90 -10.58 3.98 -7.99
CA VAL A 90 -11.30 4.46 -9.18
C VAL A 90 -10.91 3.67 -10.44
N HIS A 91 -9.63 3.42 -10.66
CA HIS A 91 -9.15 2.68 -11.84
C HIS A 91 -9.63 1.22 -11.87
N ASN A 92 -9.94 0.63 -10.71
CA ASN A 92 -10.55 -0.69 -10.59
C ASN A 92 -12.10 -0.66 -10.66
N GLY A 93 -12.69 0.50 -10.94
CA GLY A 93 -14.14 0.65 -11.08
C GLY A 93 -14.91 0.63 -9.76
N HIS A 94 -14.25 0.99 -8.65
CA HIS A 94 -14.84 1.11 -7.32
C HIS A 94 -15.04 2.58 -6.92
N ILE A 95 -15.77 2.81 -5.83
CA ILE A 95 -16.13 4.14 -5.34
C ILE A 95 -15.29 4.45 -4.09
N PRO A 96 -14.40 5.46 -4.13
CA PRO A 96 -13.64 5.88 -2.95
C PRO A 96 -14.56 6.66 -2.00
N VAL A 97 -14.54 6.28 -0.71
CA VAL A 97 -15.31 6.95 0.34
C VAL A 97 -14.34 7.45 1.42
N PRO A 98 -13.95 8.75 1.40
CA PRO A 98 -12.94 9.28 2.30
C PRO A 98 -13.48 9.37 3.74
N ILE A 99 -12.61 9.04 4.69
CA ILE A 99 -12.84 9.16 6.13
C ILE A 99 -11.90 10.23 6.68
N ASP A 100 -12.47 11.13 7.48
CA ASP A 100 -11.76 12.23 8.11
C ASP A 100 -10.61 11.75 9.03
N SER A 101 -9.65 12.64 9.26
CA SER A 101 -8.45 12.35 10.04
C SER A 101 -8.61 12.71 11.52
N ASP A 102 -7.78 12.05 12.33
CA ASP A 102 -7.49 12.44 13.71
C ASP A 102 -6.49 13.61 13.70
N LEU A 103 -6.75 14.66 14.49
CA LEU A 103 -5.97 15.90 14.45
C LEU A 103 -4.54 15.75 14.98
N ASP A 104 -4.33 14.83 15.92
CA ASP A 104 -3.04 14.64 16.56
C ASP A 104 -2.12 13.77 15.69
N THR A 105 -2.67 12.70 15.13
CA THR A 105 -1.89 11.70 14.38
C THR A 105 -1.93 11.88 12.87
N TRP A 106 -2.88 12.65 12.34
CA TRP A 106 -3.21 12.81 10.91
C TRP A 106 -3.65 11.55 10.18
N ASN A 107 -3.58 10.40 10.85
CA ASN A 107 -4.14 9.15 10.42
C ASN A 107 -5.67 9.22 10.37
N VAL A 108 -6.30 8.21 9.78
CA VAL A 108 -7.77 8.09 9.81
C VAL A 108 -8.31 8.08 11.24
N ASP A 109 -9.36 8.85 11.51
CA ASP A 109 -10.10 8.77 12.76
C ASP A 109 -10.91 7.47 12.78
N ILE A 110 -10.39 6.50 13.53
CA ILE A 110 -10.97 5.17 13.66
C ILE A 110 -12.41 5.19 14.19
N ASN A 111 -12.79 6.20 14.98
CA ASN A 111 -14.14 6.31 15.55
C ASN A 111 -15.18 6.73 14.50
N LYS A 112 -14.72 7.28 13.37
CA LYS A 112 -15.59 7.68 12.24
C LYS A 112 -15.82 6.55 11.25
N ILE A 113 -15.02 5.47 11.29
CA ILE A 113 -15.10 4.36 10.32
C ILE A 113 -16.47 3.68 10.36
N GLU A 114 -16.95 3.31 11.55
CA GLU A 114 -18.15 2.47 11.67
C GLU A 114 -19.41 3.13 11.10
N LYS A 115 -19.50 4.46 11.21
CA LYS A 115 -20.64 5.24 10.68
C LYS A 115 -20.67 5.31 9.15
N GLN A 116 -19.54 5.06 8.49
CA GLN A 116 -19.43 5.10 7.03
C GLN A 116 -19.71 3.72 6.39
N ILE A 117 -19.77 2.66 7.19
CA ILE A 117 -20.02 1.31 6.68
C ILE A 117 -21.49 1.15 6.30
N ASN A 118 -21.72 0.70 5.07
CA ASN A 118 -23.03 0.31 4.56
C ASN A 118 -22.93 -0.96 3.71
N LYS A 119 -24.05 -1.39 3.10
CA LYS A 119 -24.12 -2.65 2.32
C LYS A 119 -23.16 -2.69 1.11
N ARG A 120 -22.76 -1.52 0.57
CA ARG A 120 -21.82 -1.37 -0.55
C ARG A 120 -20.36 -1.35 -0.11
N THR A 121 -20.07 -1.09 1.16
CA THR A 121 -18.71 -1.09 1.69
C THR A 121 -18.13 -2.51 1.67
N LYS A 122 -16.94 -2.68 1.06
CA LYS A 122 -16.29 -3.99 0.93
C LYS A 122 -14.84 -4.04 1.42
N ALA A 123 -14.15 -2.92 1.41
CA ALA A 123 -12.77 -2.85 1.87
C ALA A 123 -12.43 -1.51 2.52
N ILE A 124 -11.35 -1.48 3.29
CA ILE A 124 -10.78 -0.25 3.85
C ILE A 124 -9.29 -0.18 3.52
N ILE A 125 -8.85 0.89 2.87
CA ILE A 125 -7.42 1.18 2.67
C ILE A 125 -6.95 2.13 3.77
N ILE A 126 -6.16 1.59 4.70
CA ILE A 126 -5.56 2.34 5.80
C ILE A 126 -4.20 2.88 5.38
N VAL A 127 -3.96 4.17 5.65
CA VAL A 127 -2.69 4.85 5.38
C VAL A 127 -2.00 5.13 6.70
N HIS A 128 -0.74 4.73 6.82
CA HIS A 128 0.13 5.09 7.94
C HIS A 128 0.83 6.41 7.62
N PHE A 129 0.15 7.51 7.93
CA PHE A 129 0.51 8.84 7.48
C PHE A 129 1.88 9.26 8.03
N LEU A 130 2.77 9.74 7.15
CA LEU A 130 4.14 10.16 7.47
C LEU A 130 4.97 9.12 8.25
N GLY A 131 4.65 7.83 8.12
CA GLY A 131 5.33 6.76 8.84
C GLY A 131 4.82 6.52 10.27
N ASN A 132 3.77 7.22 10.69
CA ASN A 132 3.10 7.00 11.97
C ASN A 132 2.06 5.86 11.85
N PRO A 133 2.26 4.69 12.49
CA PRO A 133 1.35 3.56 12.34
C PRO A 133 -0.03 3.82 12.94
N VAL A 134 -1.06 3.38 12.23
CA VAL A 134 -2.43 3.32 12.76
C VAL A 134 -2.52 2.14 13.72
N ASN A 135 -3.25 2.30 14.82
CA ASN A 135 -3.53 1.19 15.72
C ASN A 135 -4.57 0.23 15.11
N ILE A 136 -4.12 -0.66 14.21
CA ILE A 136 -4.97 -1.61 13.47
C ILE A 136 -5.74 -2.54 14.43
N SER A 137 -5.20 -2.81 15.63
CA SER A 137 -5.89 -3.67 16.61
C SER A 137 -7.28 -3.14 16.98
N LYS A 138 -7.47 -1.81 16.98
CA LYS A 138 -8.74 -1.16 17.29
C LYS A 138 -9.80 -1.34 16.20
N ILE A 139 -9.42 -1.72 14.98
CA ILE A 139 -10.35 -1.90 13.85
C ILE A 139 -10.49 -3.36 13.39
N ASN A 140 -9.78 -4.30 14.04
CA ASN A 140 -9.85 -5.72 13.69
C ASN A 140 -11.26 -6.32 13.82
N TYR A 141 -12.12 -5.73 14.65
CA TYR A 141 -13.51 -6.17 14.81
C TYR A 141 -14.33 -6.02 13.51
N LEU A 142 -13.93 -5.12 12.61
CA LEU A 142 -14.60 -4.87 11.33
C LEU A 142 -14.53 -6.07 10.37
N LYS A 143 -13.52 -6.95 10.53
CA LYS A 143 -13.40 -8.20 9.74
C LYS A 143 -14.64 -9.08 9.88
N LYS A 144 -15.33 -9.04 11.02
CA LYS A 144 -16.58 -9.78 11.27
C LYS A 144 -17.77 -9.27 10.43
N LYS A 145 -17.65 -8.09 9.81
CA LYS A 145 -18.68 -7.49 8.95
C LYS A 145 -18.48 -7.80 7.46
N ASN A 146 -17.64 -8.78 7.12
CA ASN A 146 -17.23 -9.12 5.74
C ASN A 146 -16.61 -7.92 4.99
N ILE A 147 -15.81 -7.15 5.71
CA ILE A 147 -15.02 -6.04 5.18
C ILE A 147 -13.55 -6.47 5.18
N ILE A 148 -12.91 -6.33 4.03
CA ILE A 148 -11.50 -6.64 3.80
C ILE A 148 -10.62 -5.50 4.33
#